data_AF-A0A0F8D8M4-F1
#
_entry.id   AF-A0A0F8D8M4-F1
#
_cell.length_a   1.000
_cell.length_b   1.000
_cell.length_c   1.000
_cell.angle_alpha   90.00
_cell.angle_beta   90.00
_cell.angle_gamma   90.00
#
_symmetry.space_group_name_H-M   'P 1'
#
loop_
_entity.id
_entity.type
_entity.pdbx_description
1 polymer ?
#
loop_
_entity_poly.entity_id
_entity_poly.type
_entity_poly.pdbx_seq_one_letter_code
_entity_poly.pdbx_strand_id
1 'polypeptide(L)'
;MESCVQYRLAGNPTTNFCKHEDQELHDESCTKTVVLAITKANVETLPTLFKTYDDSTTFSESKIWEVARATSAATTFFKSIKVGRDEVEFIDAGFGHNNPCEALIEETKKVYPGREMTILSIGTGLGDVIEIKDKRISIIKALASMATTSKAAALRLQNKYSGIGGYYRFNVENGLKDITLSDWKQSSKISSHTGNYLAEKREDVEKFIKVMANANASNQLSRREELAGNGTVQELSQGYALELPARTNYVVHSKD
;
A
#
# COMPACT_ATOMS: atom_id res chain seq x y z
N MET A 1 -10.14 -15.79 -12.23
CA MET A 1 -10.27 -14.31 -12.33
C MET A 1 -10.99 -13.86 -13.62
N GLU A 2 -10.64 -14.36 -14.81
CA GLU A 2 -11.26 -13.96 -16.10
C GLU A 2 -12.79 -14.09 -16.15
N SER A 3 -13.38 -15.16 -15.62
CA SER A 3 -14.83 -15.36 -15.65
C SER A 3 -15.61 -14.28 -14.87
N CYS A 4 -15.14 -13.85 -13.70
CA CYS A 4 -15.82 -12.79 -12.93
C CYS A 4 -15.77 -11.43 -13.64
N VAL A 5 -14.63 -11.09 -14.26
CA VAL A 5 -14.46 -9.81 -14.97
C VAL A 5 -15.42 -9.74 -16.14
N GLN A 6 -15.52 -10.81 -16.93
CA GLN A 6 -16.45 -10.88 -18.06
C GLN A 6 -17.92 -10.78 -17.61
N TYR A 7 -18.30 -11.45 -16.52
CA TYR A 7 -19.65 -11.33 -15.96
C TYR A 7 -19.98 -9.89 -15.50
N ARG A 8 -19.03 -9.20 -14.86
CA ARG A 8 -19.18 -7.80 -14.46
C ARG A 8 -19.30 -6.85 -15.65
N LEU A 9 -18.49 -7.05 -16.69
CA LEU A 9 -18.54 -6.27 -17.93
C LEU A 9 -19.89 -6.45 -18.65
N ALA A 10 -20.51 -7.62 -18.52
CA ALA A 10 -21.85 -7.91 -19.01
C ALA A 10 -22.98 -7.35 -18.10
N GLY A 11 -22.65 -6.61 -17.04
CA GLY A 11 -23.63 -6.00 -16.14
C GLY A 11 -24.29 -6.97 -15.15
N ASN A 12 -23.80 -8.21 -15.05
CA ASN A 12 -24.38 -9.20 -14.15
C ASN A 12 -23.85 -9.05 -12.72
N PRO A 13 -24.70 -9.27 -11.69
CA PRO A 13 -24.24 -9.34 -10.31
C PRO A 13 -23.23 -10.47 -10.14
N THR A 14 -22.10 -10.17 -9.51
CA THR A 14 -21.07 -11.18 -9.20
C THR A 14 -21.37 -11.94 -7.91
N THR A 15 -22.42 -11.55 -7.17
CA THR A 15 -22.69 -11.93 -5.79
C THR A 15 -22.92 -13.44 -5.56
N ASN A 16 -23.29 -14.18 -6.61
CA ASN A 16 -23.60 -15.61 -6.51
C ASN A 16 -22.69 -16.49 -7.39
N PHE A 17 -21.83 -15.88 -8.20
CA PHE A 17 -21.04 -16.59 -9.23
C PHE A 17 -19.55 -16.36 -9.08
N CYS A 18 -19.15 -15.28 -8.40
CA CYS A 18 -17.75 -15.00 -8.21
C CYS A 18 -17.23 -15.65 -6.94
N LYS A 19 -16.56 -16.79 -7.12
CA LYS A 19 -15.90 -17.54 -6.03
C LYS A 19 -14.84 -16.75 -5.24
N HIS A 20 -14.53 -15.53 -5.65
CA HIS A 20 -13.54 -14.66 -5.00
C HIS A 20 -14.18 -13.62 -4.06
N GLU A 21 -15.52 -13.52 -4.00
CA GLU A 21 -16.20 -12.55 -3.14
C GLU A 21 -15.90 -12.77 -1.65
N ASP A 22 -15.72 -14.03 -1.26
CA ASP A 22 -15.38 -14.41 0.12
C ASP A 22 -13.91 -14.83 0.26
N GLN A 23 -13.04 -14.37 -0.65
CA GLN A 23 -11.62 -14.64 -0.52
C GLN A 23 -11.07 -13.95 0.73
N GLU A 24 -10.47 -14.74 1.62
CA GLU A 24 -9.80 -14.28 2.83
C GLU A 24 -8.56 -13.45 2.49
N LEU A 25 -8.25 -12.47 3.34
CA LEU A 25 -7.01 -11.71 3.22
C LEU A 25 -5.79 -12.58 3.53
N HIS A 26 -5.91 -13.49 4.50
CA HIS A 26 -4.81 -14.33 4.92
C HIS A 26 -4.46 -15.33 3.80
N ASP A 27 -3.21 -15.25 3.33
CA ASP A 27 -2.65 -16.11 2.29
C ASP A 27 -1.12 -16.06 2.38
N GLU A 28 -0.53 -17.05 3.04
CA GLU A 28 0.93 -17.16 3.17
C GLU A 28 1.66 -17.42 1.84
N SER A 29 0.93 -17.91 0.82
CA SER A 29 1.50 -18.21 -0.49
C SER A 29 1.67 -16.97 -1.37
N CYS A 30 1.04 -15.85 -0.99
CA CYS A 30 1.09 -14.61 -1.74
C CYS A 30 2.21 -13.66 -1.27
N THR A 31 2.40 -12.57 -2.01
CA THR A 31 3.30 -11.50 -1.56
C THR A 31 2.76 -10.89 -0.26
N LYS A 32 3.60 -10.87 0.78
CA LYS A 32 3.29 -10.24 2.07
C LYS A 32 2.75 -8.83 1.85
N THR A 33 1.46 -8.65 2.12
CA THR A 33 0.74 -7.38 1.92
C THR A 33 0.21 -6.91 3.25
N VAL A 34 0.25 -5.59 3.46
CA VAL A 34 -0.23 -4.95 4.68
C VAL A 34 -1.10 -3.75 4.31
N VAL A 35 -2.26 -3.65 4.94
CA VAL A 35 -3.26 -2.61 4.73
C VAL A 35 -3.60 -1.96 6.06
N LEU A 36 -3.68 -0.63 6.08
CA LEU A 36 -3.91 0.14 7.31
C LEU A 36 -5.37 0.60 7.40
N ALA A 37 -5.94 0.53 8.60
CA ALA A 37 -7.15 1.23 8.98
C ALA A 37 -7.04 1.69 10.44
N ILE A 38 -7.88 2.64 10.85
CA ILE A 38 -7.91 3.13 12.24
C ILE A 38 -9.22 2.72 12.88
N THR A 39 -9.16 2.30 14.14
CA THR A 39 -10.37 2.00 14.90
C THR A 39 -11.15 3.30 15.13
N LYS A 40 -12.46 3.29 14.89
CA LYS A 40 -13.28 4.49 15.07
C LYS A 40 -13.38 4.92 16.55
N ALA A 41 -13.16 3.98 17.47
CA ALA A 41 -13.19 4.24 18.91
C ALA A 41 -12.05 5.16 19.36
N ASN A 42 -10.89 5.10 18.70
CA ASN A 42 -9.77 5.98 19.00
C ASN A 42 -8.95 6.28 17.74
N VAL A 43 -9.05 7.54 17.29
CA VAL A 43 -8.39 8.01 16.07
C VAL A 43 -6.98 8.56 16.31
N GLU A 44 -6.56 8.65 17.57
CA GLU A 44 -5.24 9.17 17.97
C GLU A 44 -4.21 8.05 18.24
N THR A 45 -4.56 6.79 17.95
CA THR A 45 -3.67 5.64 18.14
C THR A 45 -2.96 5.24 16.86
N LEU A 46 -1.97 4.36 17.00
CA LEU A 46 -1.38 3.64 15.89
C LEU A 46 -2.47 2.92 15.05
N PRO A 47 -2.27 2.79 13.73
CA PRO A 47 -3.23 2.12 12.86
C PRO A 47 -3.21 0.62 13.14
N THR A 48 -4.34 -0.03 12.87
CA THR A 48 -4.41 -1.49 12.75
C THR A 48 -3.82 -1.90 11.42
N LEU A 49 -2.93 -2.89 11.45
CA LEU A 49 -2.30 -3.48 10.27
C LEU A 49 -3.01 -4.80 9.95
N PHE A 50 -3.81 -4.81 8.88
CA PHE A 50 -4.32 -6.05 8.30
C PHE A 50 -3.23 -6.64 7.40
N LYS A 51 -2.82 -7.88 7.65
CA LYS A 51 -1.68 -8.50 6.96
C LYS A 51 -2.09 -9.83 6.33
N THR A 52 -1.55 -10.16 5.17
CA THR A 52 -1.79 -11.47 4.52
C THR A 52 -1.11 -12.64 5.25
N TYR A 53 -0.25 -12.34 6.21
CA TYR A 53 0.55 -13.28 7.00
C TYR A 53 0.33 -13.05 8.50
N ASP A 54 -0.84 -12.55 8.88
CA ASP A 54 -1.17 -12.43 10.29
C ASP A 54 -1.65 -13.77 10.84
N ASP A 55 -0.96 -14.27 11.87
CA ASP A 55 -1.31 -15.52 12.55
C ASP A 55 -2.31 -15.28 13.70
N SER A 56 -2.74 -14.03 13.90
CA SER A 56 -3.71 -13.67 14.93
C SER A 56 -5.11 -14.13 14.54
N THR A 57 -5.85 -14.67 15.51
CA THR A 57 -7.24 -15.11 15.31
C THR A 57 -8.24 -13.94 15.15
N THR A 58 -7.80 -12.70 15.39
CA THR A 58 -8.70 -11.54 15.44
C THR A 58 -9.26 -11.20 14.06
N PHE A 59 -8.41 -11.32 13.03
CA PHE A 59 -8.73 -10.95 11.65
C PHE A 59 -8.50 -12.07 10.64
N SER A 60 -8.17 -13.29 11.07
CA SER A 60 -7.84 -14.42 10.19
C SER A 60 -8.93 -14.73 9.15
N GLU A 61 -10.21 -14.57 9.51
CA GLU A 61 -11.37 -14.81 8.64
C GLU A 61 -11.82 -13.56 7.86
N SER A 62 -11.08 -12.45 7.95
CA SER A 62 -11.47 -11.20 7.29
C SER A 62 -11.29 -11.32 5.78
N LYS A 63 -12.33 -10.93 5.04
CA LYS A 63 -12.32 -11.00 3.57
C LYS A 63 -11.56 -9.81 3.00
N ILE A 64 -10.96 -10.00 1.82
CA ILE A 64 -10.22 -8.94 1.11
C ILE A 64 -11.09 -7.68 0.96
N TRP A 65 -12.38 -7.83 0.63
CA TRP A 65 -13.27 -6.69 0.43
C TRP A 65 -13.61 -5.95 1.73
N GLU A 66 -13.67 -6.64 2.87
CA GLU A 66 -13.93 -6.03 4.18
C GLU A 66 -12.77 -5.14 4.58
N VAL A 67 -11.55 -5.66 4.44
CA VAL A 67 -10.32 -4.92 4.70
C VAL A 67 -10.19 -3.76 3.72
N ALA A 68 -10.40 -4.00 2.42
CA ALA A 68 -10.39 -2.94 1.40
C ALA A 68 -11.42 -1.84 1.69
N ARG A 69 -12.59 -2.20 2.22
CA ARG A 69 -13.61 -1.23 2.64
C ARG A 69 -13.19 -0.48 3.90
N ALA A 70 -12.57 -1.14 4.88
CA ALA A 70 -12.08 -0.50 6.10
C ALA A 70 -11.05 0.59 5.79
N THR A 71 -10.04 0.25 4.97
CA THR A 71 -8.99 1.19 4.58
C THR A 71 -9.47 2.29 3.64
N SER A 72 -10.68 2.21 3.07
CA SER A 72 -11.23 3.24 2.17
C SER A 72 -12.41 3.98 2.78
N ALA A 73 -12.75 3.70 4.05
CA ALA A 73 -13.87 4.30 4.75
C ALA A 73 -13.52 5.72 5.23
N ALA A 74 -13.15 6.60 4.29
CA ALA A 74 -12.72 7.97 4.58
C ALA A 74 -13.85 8.73 5.28
N THR A 75 -13.55 9.27 6.47
CA THR A 75 -14.56 10.01 7.22
C THR A 75 -15.09 11.16 6.35
N THR A 76 -16.38 11.46 6.48
CA THR A 76 -17.14 12.41 5.63
C THR A 76 -17.47 11.94 4.21
N PHE A 77 -16.86 10.88 3.69
CA PHE A 77 -17.16 10.31 2.37
C PHE A 77 -17.88 8.97 2.43
N PHE A 78 -17.42 8.07 3.30
CA PHE A 78 -17.89 6.69 3.36
C PHE A 78 -18.25 6.28 4.79
N LYS A 79 -19.19 5.34 4.90
CA LYS A 79 -19.56 4.74 6.19
C LYS A 79 -18.46 3.77 6.64
N SER A 80 -18.17 3.79 7.93
CA SER A 80 -17.36 2.79 8.62
C SER A 80 -17.87 1.36 8.39
N ILE A 81 -17.02 0.40 8.71
CA ILE A 81 -17.29 -1.04 8.59
C ILE A 81 -16.81 -1.74 9.86
N LYS A 82 -17.53 -2.79 10.26
CA LYS A 82 -17.09 -3.74 11.30
C LYS A 82 -16.33 -4.87 10.64
N VAL A 83 -15.16 -5.23 11.17
CA VAL A 83 -14.29 -6.27 10.61
C VAL A 83 -13.77 -7.19 11.72
N GLY A 84 -13.60 -8.47 11.40
CA GLY A 84 -13.07 -9.49 12.30
C GLY A 84 -14.10 -10.05 13.28
N ARG A 85 -13.65 -11.05 14.05
CA ARG A 85 -14.49 -11.80 15.01
C ARG A 85 -15.18 -10.89 16.03
N ASP A 86 -14.46 -9.88 16.51
CA ASP A 86 -14.91 -9.00 17.57
C ASP A 86 -15.69 -7.78 17.03
N GLU A 87 -16.02 -7.76 15.73
CA GLU A 87 -16.77 -6.70 15.04
C GLU A 87 -16.22 -5.28 15.26
N VAL A 88 -14.89 -5.13 15.30
CA VAL A 88 -14.25 -3.84 15.55
C VAL A 88 -14.59 -2.87 14.41
N GLU A 89 -15.07 -1.67 14.77
CA GLU A 89 -15.48 -0.66 13.79
C GLU A 89 -14.28 0.16 13.30
N PHE A 90 -14.06 0.17 11.99
CA PHE A 90 -12.93 0.80 11.31
C PHE A 90 -13.34 1.96 10.40
N ILE A 91 -12.43 2.92 10.30
CA ILE A 91 -12.41 4.02 9.34
C ILE A 91 -11.06 4.05 8.62
N ASP A 92 -10.98 4.84 7.56
CA ASP A 92 -9.74 5.08 6.81
C ASP A 92 -8.62 5.63 7.72
N ALA A 93 -7.39 5.22 7.41
CA ALA A 93 -6.17 5.67 8.06
C ALA A 93 -5.67 7.05 7.57
N GLY A 94 -6.45 7.74 6.73
CA GLY A 94 -6.13 9.05 6.18
C GLY A 94 -5.75 10.12 7.21
N PHE A 95 -6.29 10.03 8.43
CA PHE A 95 -5.85 10.90 9.52
C PHE A 95 -4.53 10.37 10.11
N GLY A 96 -3.43 11.03 9.79
CA GLY A 96 -2.10 10.75 10.37
C GLY A 96 -1.31 9.64 9.69
N HIS A 97 -1.97 8.70 9.00
CA HIS A 97 -1.33 7.53 8.39
C HIS A 97 -1.62 7.37 6.89
N ASN A 98 -2.01 8.45 6.21
CA ASN A 98 -2.35 8.41 4.78
C ASN A 98 -1.15 8.05 3.88
N ASN A 99 0.06 8.38 4.32
CA ASN A 99 1.30 7.78 3.83
C ASN A 99 1.70 6.63 4.77
N PRO A 100 1.45 5.36 4.39
CA PRO A 100 1.63 4.23 5.31
C PRO A 100 3.10 3.82 5.48
N CYS A 101 4.04 4.45 4.76
CA CYS A 101 5.43 4.00 4.70
C CYS A 101 6.10 3.90 6.07
N GLU A 102 5.84 4.82 7.02
CA GLU A 102 6.46 4.76 8.36
C GLU A 102 6.06 3.48 9.10
N ALA A 103 4.76 3.18 9.17
CA ALA A 103 4.24 1.96 9.81
C ALA A 103 4.72 0.69 9.07
N LEU A 104 4.75 0.71 7.75
CA LEU A 104 5.19 -0.44 6.95
C LEU A 104 6.69 -0.71 7.08
N ILE A 105 7.51 0.32 7.19
CA ILE A 105 8.94 0.18 7.45
C ILE A 105 9.19 -0.44 8.83
N GLU A 106 8.42 -0.02 9.84
CA GLU A 106 8.50 -0.62 11.17
C GLU A 106 8.10 -2.09 11.16
N GLU A 107 6.99 -2.43 10.50
CA GLU A 107 6.54 -3.81 10.34
C GLU A 107 7.57 -4.65 9.56
N THR A 108 8.11 -4.08 8.49
CA THR A 108 9.12 -4.73 7.67
C THR A 108 10.36 -5.10 8.48
N LYS A 109 10.84 -4.22 9.36
CA LYS A 109 11.99 -4.51 10.22
C LYS A 109 11.74 -5.66 11.20
N LYS A 110 10.48 -5.89 11.60
CA LYS A 110 10.10 -7.04 12.44
C LYS A 110 10.10 -8.33 11.63
N VAL A 111 9.53 -8.30 10.43
CA VAL A 111 9.41 -9.49 9.56
C VAL A 111 10.78 -9.88 8.96
N TYR A 112 11.63 -8.89 8.68
CA TYR A 112 12.91 -9.06 7.99
C TYR A 112 14.04 -8.35 8.75
N PRO A 113 14.40 -8.84 9.95
CA PRO A 113 15.43 -8.20 10.76
C PRO A 113 16.78 -8.19 10.04
N GLY A 114 17.47 -7.05 10.12
CA GLY A 114 18.82 -6.88 9.55
C GLY A 114 18.89 -6.76 8.03
N ARG A 115 17.76 -6.76 7.31
CA ARG A 115 17.75 -6.65 5.85
C ARG A 115 17.68 -5.22 5.37
N GLU A 116 18.42 -4.92 4.30
CA GLU A 116 18.30 -3.65 3.61
C GLU A 116 16.98 -3.59 2.83
N MET A 117 16.38 -2.40 2.78
CA MET A 117 15.08 -2.16 2.17
C MET A 117 15.18 -1.09 1.09
N THR A 118 14.61 -1.38 -0.08
CA THR A 118 14.30 -0.33 -1.08
C THR A 118 12.82 0.00 -0.98
N ILE A 119 12.49 1.27 -0.76
CA ILE A 119 11.12 1.73 -0.54
C ILE A 119 10.66 2.57 -1.73
N LEU A 120 9.59 2.14 -2.38
CA LEU A 120 8.86 2.92 -3.37
C LEU A 120 7.55 3.42 -2.75
N SER A 121 7.35 4.73 -2.71
CA SER A 121 6.13 5.40 -2.25
C SER A 121 5.44 6.06 -3.45
N ILE A 122 4.21 5.64 -3.75
CA ILE A 122 3.40 6.26 -4.82
C ILE A 122 2.27 7.03 -4.18
N GLY A 123 2.29 8.36 -4.32
CA GLY A 123 1.19 9.22 -3.91
C GLY A 123 0.20 9.49 -5.05
N THR A 124 -1.01 9.88 -4.67
CA THR A 124 -2.14 10.14 -5.58
C THR A 124 -2.14 11.57 -6.17
N GLY A 125 -1.22 12.42 -5.73
CA GLY A 125 -1.14 13.83 -6.11
C GLY A 125 -2.05 14.78 -5.33
N LEU A 126 -2.51 14.40 -4.13
CA LEU A 126 -3.22 15.32 -3.25
C LEU A 126 -2.30 16.50 -2.86
N GLY A 127 -2.72 17.73 -3.17
CA GLY A 127 -1.92 18.95 -3.03
C GLY A 127 -2.38 19.89 -1.91
N ASP A 128 -1.47 20.75 -1.44
CA ASP A 128 -1.61 21.58 -0.23
C ASP A 128 -2.62 22.75 -0.33
N VAL A 129 -3.15 23.09 -1.51
CA VAL A 129 -3.92 24.34 -1.69
C VAL A 129 -5.25 24.06 -2.36
N ILE A 130 -6.33 24.06 -1.56
CA ILE A 130 -7.71 24.06 -2.05
C ILE A 130 -8.27 25.47 -1.87
N GLU A 131 -8.65 26.17 -2.95
CA GLU A 131 -9.43 27.39 -2.85
C GLU A 131 -10.82 27.06 -2.30
N ILE A 132 -11.11 27.47 -1.06
CA ILE A 132 -12.42 27.24 -0.44
C ILE A 132 -13.44 28.21 -1.03
N LYS A 133 -14.28 27.73 -1.95
CA LYS A 133 -15.44 28.47 -2.47
C LYS A 133 -16.80 27.88 -2.06
N ASP A 134 -16.82 26.75 -1.34
CA ASP A 134 -18.03 25.92 -1.19
C ASP A 134 -18.42 25.48 0.24
N LYS A 135 -19.69 25.08 0.42
CA LYS A 135 -20.31 24.62 1.69
C LYS A 135 -19.77 23.27 2.23
N ARG A 136 -18.74 22.68 1.63
CA ARG A 136 -18.14 21.36 1.96
C ARG A 136 -16.82 21.50 2.72
N ILE A 137 -16.77 22.46 3.64
CA ILE A 137 -15.56 22.84 4.40
C ILE A 137 -14.95 21.66 5.15
N SER A 138 -15.75 20.76 5.71
CA SER A 138 -15.26 19.60 6.46
C SER A 138 -14.44 18.63 5.60
N ILE A 139 -14.93 18.35 4.38
CA ILE A 139 -14.24 17.51 3.40
C ILE A 139 -12.91 18.16 2.97
N ILE A 140 -12.93 19.45 2.65
CA ILE A 140 -11.73 20.19 2.24
C ILE A 140 -10.68 20.17 3.36
N LYS A 141 -11.09 20.40 4.61
CA LYS A 141 -10.20 20.31 5.76
C LYS A 141 -9.61 18.91 5.95
N ALA A 142 -10.42 17.86 5.78
CA ALA A 142 -9.94 16.49 5.85
C ALA A 142 -8.87 16.21 4.79
N LEU A 143 -9.12 16.59 3.53
CA LEU A 143 -8.15 16.44 2.44
C LEU A 143 -6.86 17.24 2.69
N ALA A 144 -6.97 18.49 3.13
CA ALA A 144 -5.79 19.31 3.45
C ALA A 144 -4.95 18.69 4.58
N SER A 145 -5.61 18.13 5.60
CA SER A 145 -4.95 17.43 6.71
C SER A 145 -4.25 16.14 6.24
N MET A 146 -4.91 15.36 5.41
CA MET A 146 -4.37 14.15 4.76
C MET A 146 -3.13 14.48 3.93
N ALA A 147 -3.19 15.50 3.07
CA ALA A 147 -2.05 15.95 2.25
C ALA A 147 -0.85 16.38 3.12
N THR A 148 -1.13 17.21 4.14
CA THR A 148 -0.10 17.74 5.04
C THR A 148 0.62 16.61 5.79
N THR A 149 -0.14 15.67 6.37
CA THR A 149 0.43 14.54 7.13
C THR A 149 1.21 13.58 6.23
N SER A 150 0.68 13.27 5.05
CA SER A 150 1.38 12.47 4.03
C SER A 150 2.73 13.08 3.62
N LYS A 151 2.75 14.39 3.34
CA LYS A 151 3.94 15.14 2.97
C LYS A 151 4.96 15.19 4.10
N ALA A 152 4.51 15.37 5.33
CA ALA A 152 5.38 15.36 6.50
C ALA A 152 6.07 13.99 6.68
N ALA A 153 5.34 12.88 6.53
CA ALA A 153 5.91 11.53 6.57
C ALA A 153 6.91 11.30 5.43
N ALA A 154 6.57 11.74 4.21
CA ALA A 154 7.47 11.64 3.07
C ALA A 154 8.79 12.37 3.29
N LEU A 155 8.75 13.60 3.82
CA LEU A 155 9.95 14.39 4.11
C LEU A 155 10.83 13.73 5.18
N ARG A 156 10.22 13.20 6.25
CA ARG A 156 10.96 12.45 7.28
C ARG A 156 11.66 11.23 6.70
N LEU A 157 10.97 10.47 5.85
CA LEU A 157 11.52 9.27 5.22
C LEU A 157 12.59 9.59 4.18
N GLN A 158 12.42 10.65 3.40
CA GLN A 158 13.42 11.11 2.45
C GLN A 158 14.73 11.50 3.17
N ASN A 159 14.63 12.17 4.32
CA ASN A 159 15.80 12.52 5.13
C ASN A 159 16.47 11.29 5.75
N LYS A 160 15.66 10.34 6.25
CA LYS A 160 16.16 9.13 6.94
C LYS A 160 16.76 8.10 5.99
N TYR A 161 16.25 8.00 4.76
CA TYR A 161 16.63 7.00 3.76
C TYR A 161 17.12 7.66 2.46
N SER A 162 17.93 8.71 2.58
CA SER A 162 18.45 9.54 1.48
C SER A 162 19.49 8.84 0.59
N GLY A 163 19.99 7.67 1.01
CA GLY A 163 20.94 6.86 0.24
C GLY A 163 20.35 6.27 -1.05
N ILE A 164 21.21 5.89 -1.98
CA ILE A 164 20.81 5.14 -3.19
C ILE A 164 20.18 3.82 -2.76
N GLY A 165 18.99 3.52 -3.26
CA GLY A 165 18.23 2.33 -2.82
C GLY A 165 17.50 2.50 -1.50
N GLY A 166 17.39 3.71 -0.95
CA GLY A 166 16.64 4.00 0.27
C GLY A 166 15.15 4.25 0.02
N TYR A 167 14.76 5.52 -0.16
CA TYR A 167 13.38 5.95 -0.35
C TYR A 167 13.17 6.72 -1.66
N TYR A 168 12.21 6.26 -2.46
CA TYR A 168 11.79 6.89 -3.71
C TYR A 168 10.30 7.25 -3.59
N ARG A 169 9.96 8.52 -3.77
CA ARG A 169 8.56 8.96 -3.79
C ARG A 169 8.19 9.57 -5.13
N PHE A 170 7.10 9.04 -5.72
CA PHE A 170 6.48 9.60 -6.91
C PHE A 170 5.09 10.11 -6.55
N ASN A 171 4.85 11.40 -6.71
CA ASN A 171 3.61 12.07 -6.35
C ASN A 171 3.40 13.29 -7.26
N VAL A 172 2.22 13.41 -7.87
CA VAL A 172 1.90 14.52 -8.77
C VAL A 172 1.61 15.79 -7.97
N GLU A 173 2.59 16.68 -7.82
CA GLU A 173 2.47 17.84 -6.90
C GLU A 173 1.66 19.01 -7.45
N ASN A 174 1.53 19.11 -8.78
CA ASN A 174 0.89 20.22 -9.46
C ASN A 174 -0.21 19.74 -10.41
N GLY A 175 -1.32 20.49 -10.46
CA GLY A 175 -2.42 20.26 -11.41
C GLY A 175 -3.60 19.44 -10.88
N LEU A 176 -3.42 18.70 -9.79
CA LEU A 176 -4.50 17.88 -9.18
C LEU A 176 -5.13 18.53 -7.93
N LYS A 177 -4.73 19.76 -7.58
CA LYS A 177 -5.13 20.46 -6.35
C LYS A 177 -6.65 20.67 -6.20
N ASP A 178 -7.35 20.84 -7.32
CA ASP A 178 -8.81 21.06 -7.33
C ASP A 178 -9.62 19.76 -7.48
N ILE A 179 -8.97 18.60 -7.53
CA ILE A 179 -9.64 17.30 -7.68
C ILE A 179 -9.87 16.72 -6.29
N THR A 180 -11.15 16.54 -5.93
CA THR A 180 -11.55 15.91 -4.67
C THR A 180 -11.72 14.40 -4.83
N LEU A 181 -11.79 13.66 -3.72
CA LEU A 181 -12.05 12.20 -3.73
C LEU A 181 -13.35 11.81 -4.45
N SER A 182 -14.30 12.73 -4.60
CA SER A 182 -15.56 12.47 -5.32
C SER A 182 -15.51 12.77 -6.83
N ASP A 183 -14.42 13.35 -7.35
CA ASP A 183 -14.33 13.84 -8.73
C ASP A 183 -13.83 12.79 -9.73
N TRP A 184 -14.40 11.58 -9.65
CA TRP A 184 -14.03 10.43 -10.49
C TRP A 184 -14.15 10.69 -12.01
N LYS A 185 -14.93 11.69 -12.42
CA LYS A 185 -15.10 12.09 -13.83
C LYS A 185 -13.91 12.85 -14.41
N GLN A 186 -12.94 13.27 -13.59
CA GLN A 186 -11.76 14.04 -14.01
C GLN A 186 -10.60 13.16 -14.53
N SER A 187 -10.88 11.92 -14.96
CA SER A 187 -9.87 10.95 -15.39
C SER A 187 -8.92 11.48 -16.47
N SER A 188 -9.42 12.27 -17.43
CA SER A 188 -8.60 12.90 -18.47
C SER A 188 -7.59 13.92 -17.89
N LYS A 189 -8.02 14.75 -16.93
CA LYS A 189 -7.16 15.72 -16.24
C LYS A 189 -6.11 15.00 -15.39
N ILE A 190 -6.54 13.96 -14.63
CA ILE A 190 -5.63 13.11 -13.84
C ILE A 190 -4.57 12.48 -14.74
N SER A 191 -4.98 11.86 -15.85
CA SER A 191 -4.07 11.20 -16.79
C SER A 191 -3.08 12.19 -17.41
N SER A 192 -3.52 13.38 -17.78
CA SER A 192 -2.68 14.41 -18.40
C SER A 192 -1.60 14.91 -17.44
N HIS A 193 -1.97 15.23 -16.19
CA HIS A 193 -0.99 15.69 -15.19
C HIS A 193 -0.04 14.58 -14.77
N THR A 194 -0.52 13.34 -14.61
CA THR A 194 0.35 12.18 -14.33
C THR A 194 1.33 11.93 -15.48
N GLY A 195 0.89 12.04 -16.73
CA GLY A 195 1.75 11.91 -17.91
C GLY A 195 2.87 12.96 -17.93
N ASN A 196 2.53 14.22 -17.70
CA ASN A 196 3.53 15.31 -17.62
C ASN A 196 4.52 15.08 -16.47
N TYR A 197 4.01 14.71 -15.29
CA TYR A 197 4.85 14.40 -14.13
C TYR A 197 5.84 13.27 -14.41
N LEU A 198 5.39 12.18 -15.05
CA LEU A 198 6.27 11.07 -15.41
C LEU A 198 7.32 11.46 -16.45
N ALA A 199 6.99 12.35 -17.39
CA ALA A 199 7.95 12.89 -18.35
C ALA A 199 9.03 13.75 -17.65
N GLU A 200 8.62 14.60 -16.70
CA GLU A 200 9.54 15.40 -15.88
C GLU A 200 10.42 14.53 -14.95
N LYS A 201 9.88 13.41 -14.46
CA LYS A 201 10.56 12.49 -13.54
C LYS A 201 11.20 11.29 -14.21
N ARG A 202 11.38 11.31 -15.53
CA ARG A 202 11.91 10.19 -16.31
C ARG A 202 13.24 9.66 -15.76
N GLU A 203 14.19 10.54 -15.46
CA GLU A 203 15.51 10.13 -14.95
C GLU A 203 15.42 9.47 -13.57
N ASP A 204 14.58 10.00 -12.67
CA ASP A 204 14.34 9.44 -11.33
C ASP A 204 13.70 8.05 -11.43
N VAL A 205 12.73 7.86 -12.35
CA VAL A 205 12.09 6.58 -12.63
C VAL A 205 13.08 5.58 -13.20
N GLU A 206 13.88 5.98 -14.20
CA GLU A 206 14.92 5.12 -14.79
C GLU A 206 15.98 4.72 -13.75
N LYS A 207 16.38 5.63 -12.87
CA LYS A 207 17.27 5.35 -11.74
C LYS A 207 16.68 4.31 -10.79
N PHE A 208 15.40 4.47 -10.42
CA PHE A 208 14.71 3.49 -9.58
C PHE A 208 14.64 2.10 -10.24
N ILE A 209 14.28 2.03 -11.53
CA ILE A 209 14.23 0.76 -12.28
C ILE A 209 15.60 0.05 -12.27
N LYS A 210 16.69 0.80 -12.49
CA LYS A 210 18.05 0.24 -12.45
C LYS A 210 18.39 -0.34 -11.07
N VAL A 211 18.06 0.36 -9.99
CA VAL A 211 18.27 -0.13 -8.62
C VAL A 211 17.50 -1.43 -8.37
N MET A 212 16.23 -1.47 -8.79
CA MET A 212 15.38 -2.65 -8.62
C MET A 212 15.86 -3.84 -9.45
N ALA A 213 16.28 -3.62 -10.69
CA ALA A 213 16.82 -4.66 -11.56
C ALA A 213 18.12 -5.26 -11.00
N ASN A 214 19.03 -4.40 -10.52
CA ASN A 214 20.29 -4.85 -9.92
C ASN A 214 20.08 -5.62 -8.61
N ALA A 215 19.11 -5.21 -7.79
CA ALA A 215 18.73 -5.95 -6.59
C ALA A 215 18.22 -7.34 -6.98
N ASN A 216 17.31 -7.44 -7.97
CA ASN A 216 16.78 -8.73 -8.43
C ASN A 216 17.87 -9.64 -9.02
N ALA A 217 18.81 -9.10 -9.79
CA ALA A 217 19.91 -9.88 -10.37
C ALA A 217 20.85 -10.44 -9.29
N SER A 218 21.21 -9.62 -8.31
CA SER A 218 22.03 -10.03 -7.16
C SER A 218 21.33 -11.15 -6.37
N ASN A 219 20.02 -11.00 -6.17
CA ASN A 219 19.19 -11.99 -5.47
C ASN A 219 19.16 -13.36 -6.19
N GLN A 220 19.09 -13.36 -7.52
CA GLN A 220 19.11 -14.58 -8.33
C GLN A 220 20.49 -15.27 -8.29
N LEU A 221 21.58 -14.49 -8.24
CA LEU A 221 22.94 -15.00 -8.14
C LEU A 221 23.18 -15.67 -6.78
N SER A 222 22.88 -15.00 -5.66
CA SER A 222 23.05 -15.57 -4.32
C SER A 222 22.26 -16.87 -4.15
N ARG A 223 21.02 -16.91 -4.67
CA ARG A 223 20.18 -18.12 -4.65
C ARG A 223 20.81 -19.30 -5.41
N ARG A 224 21.48 -19.02 -6.53
CA ARG A 224 22.17 -20.05 -7.32
C ARG A 224 23.42 -20.56 -6.62
N GLU A 225 24.15 -19.69 -5.93
CA GLU A 225 25.34 -20.05 -5.16
C GLU A 225 24.99 -20.93 -3.94
N GLU A 226 23.91 -20.61 -3.21
CA GLU A 226 23.40 -21.44 -2.11
C GLU A 226 22.94 -22.83 -2.58
N LEU A 227 22.19 -22.89 -3.69
CA LEU A 227 21.75 -24.15 -4.28
C LEU A 227 22.92 -25.01 -4.80
N ALA A 228 23.99 -24.37 -5.28
CA ALA A 228 25.20 -25.07 -5.74
C ALA A 228 26.09 -25.54 -4.56
N GLY A 229 26.08 -24.82 -3.44
CA GLY A 229 26.86 -25.14 -2.24
C GLY A 229 26.28 -26.30 -1.40
N ASN A 230 24.98 -26.58 -1.48
CA ASN A 230 24.30 -27.64 -0.73
C ASN A 230 24.36 -29.04 -1.38
N GLY A 231 25.23 -29.25 -2.36
CA GLY A 231 25.44 -30.54 -3.02
C GLY A 231 26.27 -31.54 -2.22
N THR A 232 25.85 -31.94 -1.00
CA THR A 232 26.18 -33.26 -0.40
C THR A 232 25.31 -33.58 0.83
N VAL A 233 24.27 -34.39 0.60
CA VAL A 233 23.51 -35.32 1.47
C VAL A 233 23.38 -35.02 2.99
N GLN A 234 22.17 -34.66 3.45
CA GLN A 234 21.35 -35.54 4.32
C GLN A 234 19.87 -35.11 4.35
N GLU A 235 18.96 -36.05 4.09
CA GLU A 235 17.52 -35.92 4.31
C GLU A 235 17.23 -35.69 5.80
N LEU A 236 16.73 -34.51 6.17
CA LEU A 236 15.90 -34.33 7.36
C LEU A 236 14.76 -33.36 7.05
N SER A 237 13.55 -33.88 7.25
CA SER A 237 12.28 -33.18 7.16
C SER A 237 12.20 -32.03 8.16
N GLN A 238 12.37 -30.80 7.68
CA GLN A 238 11.83 -29.61 8.32
C GLN A 238 11.66 -28.52 7.26
N GLY A 239 10.46 -27.95 7.20
CA GLY A 239 10.03 -27.03 6.15
C GLY A 239 11.06 -25.94 5.91
N TYR A 240 11.60 -25.89 4.70
CA TYR A 240 12.46 -24.81 4.24
C TYR A 240 11.65 -23.51 4.29
N ALA A 241 11.83 -22.73 5.35
CA ALA A 241 11.52 -21.32 5.32
C ALA A 241 12.38 -20.72 4.21
N LEU A 242 11.72 -20.31 3.12
CA LEU A 242 12.38 -19.63 2.01
C LEU A 242 13.04 -18.36 2.54
N GLU A 243 14.35 -18.39 2.75
CA GLU A 243 15.10 -17.18 3.04
C GLU A 243 15.02 -16.26 1.82
N LEU A 244 14.25 -15.19 1.97
CA LEU A 244 14.18 -14.11 0.99
C LEU A 244 15.56 -13.41 0.89
N PRO A 245 15.86 -12.67 -0.18
CA PRO A 245 17.23 -12.18 -0.44
C PRO A 245 17.73 -11.07 0.50
N ALA A 246 19.04 -10.75 0.42
CA ALA A 246 19.74 -9.74 1.23
C ALA A 246 19.14 -8.32 1.16
N ARG A 247 18.51 -7.98 0.02
CA ARG A 247 17.67 -6.78 -0.15
C ARG A 247 16.25 -7.19 -0.45
N THR A 248 15.32 -6.67 0.35
CA THR A 248 13.89 -6.85 0.06
C THR A 248 13.33 -5.57 -0.56
N ASN A 249 12.62 -5.74 -1.67
CA ASN A 249 12.01 -4.66 -2.42
C ASN A 249 10.57 -4.47 -1.94
N TYR A 250 10.20 -3.23 -1.60
CA TYR A 250 8.85 -2.91 -1.15
C TYR A 250 8.22 -1.85 -2.05
N VAL A 251 7.05 -2.21 -2.58
CA VAL A 251 6.17 -1.27 -3.25
C VAL A 251 5.11 -0.85 -2.26
N VAL A 252 5.15 0.41 -1.87
CA VAL A 252 4.16 1.02 -0.99
C VAL A 252 3.28 1.94 -1.83
N HIS A 253 2.01 1.58 -1.92
CA HIS A 253 1.00 2.47 -2.45
C HIS A 253 0.43 3.30 -1.30
N SER A 254 0.47 4.62 -1.48
CA SER A 254 -0.09 5.59 -0.55
C SER A 254 -1.46 6.03 -1.07
N LYS A 255 -2.43 6.20 -0.16
CA LYS A 255 -3.82 6.49 -0.50
C LYS A 255 -4.18 7.97 -0.57
N ASP A 256 -3.21 8.86 -0.25
CA ASP A 256 -3.09 10.18 -0.88
C ASP A 256 -4.37 10.97 -1.00
#